data_AF-A0A924YHW5-F1
#
_entry.id   AF-A0A924YHW5-F1
#
_cell.length_a   1.000
_cell.length_b   1.000
_cell.length_c   1.000
_cell.angle_alpha   90.00
_cell.angle_beta   90.00
_cell.angle_gamma   90.00
#
_symmetry.space_group_name_H-M   'P 1'
#
loop_
_entity.id
_entity.type
_entity.pdbx_description
1 polymer ?
#
loop_
_entity_poly.entity_id
_entity_poly.type
_entity_poly.pdbx_seq_one_letter_code
_entity_poly.pdbx_strand_id
1 'polypeptide(L)' 'VTFWPEVHSVPGGALANELTHFVNCVRSDSQPIISVDDAYEALRLSLAMEASAEQKAVIRLSEYA' A
#
# COMPACT_ATOMS: atom_id res chain seq x y z
N VAL A 1 -15.89 -2.86 6.12
CA VAL A 1 -15.33 -3.99 5.34
C VAL A 1 -14.44 -4.78 6.28
N THR A 2 -14.62 -6.10 6.38
CA THR A 2 -13.76 -6.96 7.19
C THR A 2 -12.58 -7.42 6.33
N PHE A 3 -11.35 -7.06 6.72
CA PHE A 3 -10.12 -7.44 5.97
C PHE A 3 -9.58 -8.83 6.35
N TRP A 4 -10.25 -9.50 7.29
CA TRP A 4 -9.94 -10.82 7.83
C TRP A 4 -11.23 -11.64 7.97
N PRO A 5 -11.88 -12.06 6.86
CA PRO A 5 -12.96 -13.04 6.94
C PRO A 5 -12.42 -14.41 7.36
N GLU A 6 -13.21 -15.15 8.12
CA GLU A 6 -12.97 -16.56 8.39
C GLU A 6 -13.75 -17.41 7.38
N VAL A 7 -13.07 -18.31 6.67
CA VAL A 7 -13.68 -19.26 5.73
C VAL A 7 -13.27 -20.65 6.16
N HIS A 8 -14.25 -21.50 6.52
CA HIS A 8 -13.99 -22.84 7.05
C HIS A 8 -13.03 -22.87 8.25
N SER A 9 -13.18 -21.92 9.18
CA SER A 9 -12.30 -21.79 10.34
C SER A 9 -10.85 -21.47 10.04
N VAL A 10 -10.58 -21.01 8.82
CA VAL A 10 -9.28 -20.51 8.41
C VAL A 10 -9.39 -18.99 8.18
N PRO A 11 -8.57 -18.19 8.86
CA PRO A 11 -8.35 -16.80 8.50
C PRO A 11 -7.95 -16.62 7.03
N GLY A 12 -8.69 -15.77 6.32
CA GLY A 12 -8.39 -15.41 4.94
C GLY A 12 -8.49 -13.91 4.70
N GLY A 13 -8.44 -13.53 3.42
CA GLY A 13 -8.55 -12.14 2.98
C GLY A 13 -7.25 -11.35 3.02
N ALA A 14 -7.36 -10.05 2.76
CA ALA A 14 -6.22 -9.18 2.51
C ALA A 14 -5.23 -9.14 3.69
N LEU A 15 -5.72 -8.97 4.92
CA LEU A 15 -4.86 -8.87 6.09
C LEU A 15 -4.13 -10.19 6.40
N ALA A 16 -4.81 -11.33 6.22
CA ALA A 16 -4.19 -12.64 6.38
C ALA A 16 -3.07 -12.87 5.35
N ASN A 17 -3.31 -12.44 4.11
CA ASN A 17 -2.31 -12.51 3.04
C ASN A 17 -1.11 -11.60 3.32
N GLU A 18 -1.33 -10.37 3.76
CA GLU A 18 -0.27 -9.39 4.08
C GLU A 18 0.62 -9.88 5.24
N LEU A 19 0.01 -10.40 6.32
CA LEU A 19 0.76 -10.94 7.46
C LEU A 19 1.55 -12.19 7.08
N THR A 20 0.96 -13.08 6.27
CA THR A 20 1.65 -14.27 5.76
C THR A 20 2.86 -13.87 4.90
N HIS A 21 2.68 -12.88 4.01
CA HIS A 21 3.75 -12.33 3.19
C HIS A 21 4.88 -11.75 4.03
N PHE A 22 4.56 -10.90 5.01
CA PHE A 22 5.52 -10.30 5.92
C PHE A 22 6.39 -11.36 6.64
N VAL A 23 5.76 -12.37 7.23
CA VAL A 23 6.48 -13.45 7.93
C VAL A 23 7.40 -14.22 6.96
N ASN A 24 6.94 -14.50 5.75
CA ASN A 24 7.76 -15.18 4.75
C ASN A 24 8.99 -14.37 4.34
N CYS A 25 8.85 -13.05 4.18
CA CYS A 25 9.99 -12.17 3.89
C CYS A 25 11.04 -12.20 5.00
N VAL A 26 10.60 -12.06 6.25
CA VAL A 26 11.52 -12.11 7.42
C VAL A 26 12.23 -13.47 7.51
N ARG A 27 11.50 -14.57 7.28
CA ARG A 27 12.06 -15.93 7.38
C ARG A 27 13.05 -16.27 6.27
N SER A 28 12.86 -15.71 5.08
CA SER A 28 13.59 -16.11 3.87
C SER A 28 14.62 -15.09 3.42
N ASP A 29 14.78 -13.99 4.18
CA ASP A 29 15.55 -12.81 3.80
C ASP A 29 15.21 -12.30 2.38
N SER A 30 13.92 -12.38 2.02
CA SER A 30 13.43 -11.98 0.70
C SER A 30 12.88 -10.56 0.75
N GLN A 31 13.04 -9.82 -0.36
CA GLN A 31 12.47 -8.48 -0.48
C GLN A 31 10.92 -8.53 -0.51
N PRO A 32 10.24 -7.57 0.15
CA PRO A 32 8.79 -7.49 0.10
C PRO A 32 8.29 -7.11 -1.30
N ILE A 33 7.06 -7.52 -1.64
CA ILE A 33 6.40 -7.19 -2.92
C ILE A 33 6.22 -5.67 -3.06
N ILE A 34 5.94 -4.99 -1.95
CA ILE A 34 5.86 -3.53 -1.87
C ILE A 34 7.10 -3.05 -1.12
N SER A 35 7.91 -2.25 -1.79
CA SER A 35 9.10 -1.63 -1.20
C SER A 35 8.74 -0.39 -0.38
N VAL A 36 9.71 0.11 0.38
CA VAL A 36 9.56 1.40 1.08
C VAL A 36 9.43 2.56 0.09
N ASP A 37 10.11 2.49 -1.06
CA ASP A 37 10.03 3.52 -2.09
C ASP A 37 8.64 3.59 -2.72
N ASP A 38 7.98 2.44 -2.91
CA ASP A 38 6.58 2.38 -3.36
C ASP A 38 5.63 3.09 -2.37
N ALA A 39 5.89 2.95 -1.06
CA ALA A 39 5.09 3.61 -0.03
C ALA A 39 5.28 5.14 -0.05
N TYR A 40 6.51 5.62 -0.23
CA TYR A 40 6.78 7.05 -0.39
C TYR A 40 6.11 7.62 -1.64
N GLU A 41 6.20 6.92 -2.76
CA GLU A 41 5.56 7.33 -4.00
C GLU A 41 4.03 7.36 -3.88
N ALA A 42 3.42 6.37 -3.23
CA ALA A 42 1.98 6.35 -2.97
C ALA A 42 1.52 7.56 -2.13
N LEU A 43 2.32 7.97 -1.14
CA LEU A 43 2.04 9.17 -0.36
C LEU A 43 2.18 10.44 -1.20
N ARG A 44 3.25 10.55 -2.00
CA ARG A 44 3.47 11.69 -2.90
C ARG A 44 2.31 11.87 -3.88
N LEU A 45 1.78 10.78 -4.43
CA LEU A 45 0.59 10.79 -5.27
C LEU A 45 -0.65 11.28 -4.53
N SER A 46 -0.85 10.81 -3.29
CA SER A 46 -2.00 11.23 -2.47
C SER A 46 -1.96 12.72 -2.18
N LEU A 47 -0.78 13.26 -1.82
CA LEU A 47 -0.57 14.69 -1.61
C LEU A 47 -0.80 15.51 -2.89
N ALA A 48 -0.35 15.01 -4.05
CA ALA A 48 -0.60 15.67 -5.34
C ALA A 48 -2.11 15.74 -5.66
N MET A 49 -2.86 14.69 -5.34
CA MET A 49 -4.32 14.66 -5.50
C MET A 49 -5.01 15.67 -4.59
N GLU A 50 -4.59 15.78 -3.33
CA GLU A 50 -5.09 16.79 -2.40
C GLU A 50 -4.81 18.21 -2.91
N ALA A 51 -3.56 18.49 -3.33
CA ALA A 51 -3.19 19.78 -3.89
C ALA A 51 -4.00 20.14 -5.15
N SER A 52 -4.26 19.15 -6.01
CA SER A 52 -5.10 19.33 -7.20
C SER A 52 -6.54 19.72 -6.82
N ALA A 53 -7.12 19.04 -5.82
CA ALA A 53 -8.46 19.29 -5.34
C ALA A 53 -8.60 20.71 -4.74
N GLU A 54 -7.61 21.15 -3.96
CA GLU A 54 -7.57 22.48 -3.36
C GLU A 54 -7.44 23.58 -4.41
N GLN A 55 -6.51 23.42 -5.36
CA GLN A 55 -6.19 24.45 -6.35
C GLN A 55 -7.13 24.44 -7.55
N LYS A 56 -7.94 23.39 -7.70
CA LYS A 56 -8.80 23.13 -8.87
C LYS A 56 -7.99 23.16 -10.19
N ALA A 57 -6.77 22.66 -10.13
CA ALA A 57 -5.81 22.69 -11.23
C ALA A 57 -5.14 21.32 -11.39
N VAL A 58 -4.67 21.04 -12.61
CA VAL A 58 -3.89 19.84 -12.91
C VAL A 58 -2.51 19.97 -12.28
N ILE A 59 -2.11 18.96 -11.50
CA ILE A 59 -0.76 18.84 -10.94
C ILE A 59 0.07 17.89 -11.80
N ARG A 60 1.22 18.35 -12.28
CA ARG A 60 2.18 17.49 -12.98
C ARG A 60 3.03 16.74 -11.96
N LEU A 61 2.86 15.43 -11.90
CA LEU A 61 3.59 14.58 -10.96
C LEU A 61 5.11 14.62 -11.14
N SER A 62 5.61 14.87 -12.36
CA SER A 62 7.04 15.05 -12.61
C SER A 62 7.64 16.30 -11.94
N GLU A 63 6.78 17.23 -11.51
CA GLU A 63 7.15 18.53 -10.92
C GLU A 63 6.73 18.62 -9.44
N TYR A 64 6.08 17.59 -8.90
CA TYR A 64 5.52 17.56 -7.55
C TYR A 64 6.38 16.70 -6.62
N ALA A 65 7.04 17.34 -5.64
CA ALA A 65 7.95 16.70 -4.71
C ALA A 65 7.23 16.08 -3.51
#